data_AF-A0A495KY64-F1
#
_entry.id   AF-A0A495KY64-F1
#
_cell.length_a   1.000
_cell.length_b   1.000
_cell.length_c   1.000
_cell.angle_alpha   90.00
_cell.angle_beta   90.00
_cell.angle_gamma   90.00
#
_symmetry.space_group_name_H-M   'P 1'
#
loop_
_entity.id
_entity.type
_entity.pdbx_description
1 polymer ?
#
loop_
_entity_poly.entity_id
_entity_poly.type
_entity_poly.pdbx_seq_one_letter_code
_entity_poly.pdbx_strand_id
1 'polypeptide(L)'
;MNRSVSAGPEFWSERQGFLQRMGIGVSLCLAAGLAAMGFTGFLAISELLHSSDPGWSHPVADEQHGAPAASPGGSGAGTSDGAVNGGSPEETGAGEAGGEGEGEGATTVGQSAPLDDSPLYRIGELGEVTCTAPELDKDDSASVETFAHAIADCLDEAWGDYFTAAGLEFTSPNRIYWTAAGHSPCGAFPSEGTAAFYCGANQGLYLGLEDIVAASADNENPEAYTFLISHEYGHHVQGQSRILAQFHSARAGADQEEADELSRRNELQANCLGGVFLGASGDSLGYGDHERSNILDDVELRSDRGRDRTHGSAENGRMWTAHGMDRVDPASCDTWNVDEDLVR
;
A
#
# COMPACT_ATOMS: atom_id res chain seq x y z
N MET A 1 -31.87 40.34 -54.21
CA MET A 1 -32.23 39.67 -55.48
C MET A 1 -31.59 38.28 -55.44
N ASN A 2 -32.28 37.26 -54.91
CA ASN A 2 -33.07 36.23 -55.64
C ASN A 2 -32.24 35.54 -56.75
N ARG A 3 -32.03 34.21 -56.81
CA ARG A 3 -32.85 33.06 -56.41
C ARG A 3 -31.99 31.80 -56.16
N SER A 4 -32.46 30.99 -55.22
CA SER A 4 -32.31 29.54 -55.10
C SER A 4 -32.98 28.78 -56.26
N VAL A 5 -32.43 27.62 -56.64
CA VAL A 5 -33.21 26.53 -57.28
C VAL A 5 -32.80 25.20 -56.66
N SER A 6 -33.80 24.59 -56.03
CA SER A 6 -33.91 23.23 -55.52
C SER A 6 -34.62 22.34 -56.55
N ALA A 7 -34.27 21.05 -56.64
CA ALA A 7 -35.19 19.96 -56.97
C ALA A 7 -34.54 18.60 -56.64
N GLY A 8 -35.25 17.75 -55.87
CA GLY A 8 -34.88 16.38 -55.52
C GLY A 8 -35.45 15.34 -56.50
N PRO A 9 -36.09 14.25 -56.04
CA PRO A 9 -35.49 12.92 -55.93
C PRO A 9 -36.30 11.78 -56.61
N GLU A 10 -35.67 10.65 -56.97
CA GLU A 10 -36.34 9.36 -57.28
C GLU A 10 -35.39 8.20 -56.87
N PHE A 11 -35.67 7.39 -55.82
CA PHE A 11 -36.48 6.15 -55.74
C PHE A 11 -36.15 5.08 -56.81
N TRP A 12 -35.72 3.87 -56.39
CA TRP A 12 -35.93 2.49 -56.93
C TRP A 12 -34.93 1.54 -56.21
N SER A 13 -35.33 0.84 -55.14
CA SER A 13 -35.94 -0.51 -55.05
C SER A 13 -34.96 -1.68 -54.92
N GLU A 14 -35.13 -2.42 -53.82
CA GLU A 14 -34.59 -3.76 -53.55
C GLU A 14 -35.05 -4.81 -54.58
N ARG A 15 -34.21 -5.82 -54.86
CA ARG A 15 -34.45 -7.25 -54.51
C ARG A 15 -33.38 -8.22 -55.04
N GLN A 16 -32.88 -9.02 -54.11
CA GLN A 16 -32.75 -10.49 -54.09
C GLN A 16 -32.49 -11.29 -55.38
N GLY A 17 -31.35 -11.99 -55.39
CA GLY A 17 -31.27 -13.46 -55.32
C GLY A 17 -31.39 -14.30 -56.60
N PHE A 18 -30.27 -14.94 -57.01
CA PHE A 18 -30.23 -16.23 -57.74
C PHE A 18 -28.78 -16.78 -57.65
N LEU A 19 -28.45 -17.78 -56.81
CA LEU A 19 -28.41 -19.24 -57.07
C LEU A 19 -27.52 -19.60 -58.31
N GLN A 20 -26.61 -20.59 -58.33
CA GLN A 20 -26.56 -21.87 -57.62
C GLN A 20 -25.28 -22.68 -58.00
N ARG A 21 -24.77 -23.52 -57.06
CA ARG A 21 -24.25 -24.93 -57.22
C ARG A 21 -22.89 -25.16 -57.92
N MET A 22 -22.04 -26.17 -57.62
CA MET A 22 -22.05 -27.47 -56.87
C MET A 22 -20.60 -27.71 -56.31
N GLY A 23 -20.23 -28.65 -55.43
CA GLY A 23 -20.81 -29.85 -54.80
C GLY A 23 -19.72 -30.52 -53.91
N ILE A 24 -20.08 -31.02 -52.72
CA ILE A 24 -20.21 -32.44 -52.30
C ILE A 24 -18.88 -33.24 -52.23
N GLY A 25 -18.55 -33.70 -51.01
CA GLY A 25 -17.62 -34.79 -50.74
C GLY A 25 -17.74 -35.27 -49.28
N VAL A 26 -18.61 -36.26 -49.03
CA VAL A 26 -18.73 -37.03 -47.78
C VAL A 26 -17.97 -38.34 -47.97
N SER A 27 -17.15 -38.74 -47.01
CA SER A 27 -16.67 -40.13 -46.86
C SER A 27 -16.72 -40.54 -45.39
N LEU A 28 -17.32 -41.70 -45.17
CA LEU A 28 -17.72 -42.29 -43.89
C LEU A 28 -17.35 -43.79 -43.98
N CYS A 29 -16.62 -44.33 -43.00
CA CYS A 29 -16.46 -45.76 -42.63
C CYS A 29 -15.73 -45.81 -41.27
N LEU A 30 -16.35 -46.11 -40.12
CA LEU A 30 -16.62 -47.44 -39.49
C LEU A 30 -15.35 -48.27 -39.23
N ALA A 31 -15.06 -48.90 -38.07
CA ALA A 31 -15.80 -49.19 -36.84
C ALA A 31 -14.86 -49.75 -35.72
N ALA A 32 -15.41 -49.87 -34.50
CA ALA A 32 -15.07 -50.78 -33.37
C ALA A 32 -13.78 -50.50 -32.55
N GLY A 33 -13.72 -50.57 -31.22
CA GLY A 33 -14.64 -51.04 -30.16
C GLY A 33 -13.81 -51.73 -29.06
N LEU A 34 -14.02 -51.39 -27.77
CA LEU A 34 -13.70 -52.11 -26.49
C LEU A 34 -13.64 -51.04 -25.36
N ALA A 35 -14.62 -50.85 -24.48
CA ALA A 35 -15.13 -51.69 -23.39
C ALA A 35 -14.17 -51.91 -22.19
N ALA A 36 -14.37 -51.06 -21.17
CA ALA A 36 -14.54 -51.36 -19.74
C ALA A 36 -13.37 -51.86 -18.83
N MET A 37 -13.42 -51.29 -17.60
CA MET A 37 -13.02 -51.82 -16.27
C MET A 37 -11.65 -51.43 -15.66
N GLY A 38 -11.71 -50.98 -14.39
CA GLY A 38 -10.59 -50.76 -13.46
C GLY A 38 -10.86 -49.57 -12.53
N PHE A 39 -11.84 -49.62 -11.62
CA PHE A 39 -11.72 -50.13 -10.23
C PHE A 39 -10.65 -49.40 -9.37
N THR A 40 -11.15 -48.53 -8.49
CA THR A 40 -10.74 -48.28 -7.08
C THR A 40 -9.26 -48.29 -6.66
N GLY A 41 -8.88 -47.25 -5.90
CA GLY A 41 -7.73 -47.22 -4.98
C GLY A 41 -6.84 -46.02 -5.29
N PHE A 42 -6.83 -44.95 -4.50
CA PHE A 42 -6.30 -44.96 -3.14
C PHE A 42 -6.97 -43.88 -2.27
N LEU A 43 -7.53 -44.31 -1.13
CA LEU A 43 -7.58 -43.52 0.09
C LEU A 43 -6.23 -43.61 0.80
N ALA A 44 -5.95 -42.63 1.65
CA ALA A 44 -4.89 -42.55 2.66
C ALA A 44 -3.58 -41.87 2.25
N ILE A 45 -3.55 -40.53 2.38
CA ILE A 45 -2.57 -39.89 3.26
C ILE A 45 -3.36 -38.92 4.14
N SER A 46 -3.74 -39.38 5.32
CA SER A 46 -3.90 -38.52 6.50
C SER A 46 -2.68 -38.78 7.38
N GLU A 47 -2.28 -37.80 8.19
CA GLU A 47 -1.18 -37.84 9.16
C GLU A 47 0.24 -37.64 8.62
N LEU A 48 0.55 -36.37 8.34
CA LEU A 48 1.83 -35.68 8.56
C LEU A 48 1.50 -34.22 8.17
N LEU A 49 0.91 -33.40 9.03
CA LEU A 49 1.64 -32.65 10.06
C LEU A 49 0.68 -32.32 11.21
N HIS A 50 1.11 -32.67 12.43
CA HIS A 50 0.49 -32.23 13.66
C HIS A 50 0.74 -30.73 13.87
N SER A 51 -0.33 -30.01 14.22
CA SER A 51 -0.39 -28.98 15.26
C SER A 51 0.98 -28.49 15.77
N SER A 52 1.41 -27.32 15.32
CA SER A 52 2.45 -26.54 15.99
C SER A 52 1.83 -25.23 16.45
N ASP A 53 1.47 -25.16 17.74
CA ASP A 53 1.15 -23.91 18.43
C ASP A 53 2.37 -22.97 18.37
N PRO A 54 2.23 -21.70 17.93
CA PRO A 54 3.25 -20.70 18.21
C PRO A 54 3.09 -20.24 19.65
N GLY A 55 3.77 -20.94 20.57
CA GLY A 55 3.94 -20.51 21.95
C GLY A 55 4.72 -19.20 22.02
N TRP A 56 4.00 -18.11 22.30
CA TRP A 56 4.58 -16.87 22.80
C TRP A 56 5.31 -17.17 24.12
N SER A 57 6.63 -17.02 24.13
CA SER A 57 7.43 -17.00 25.35
C SER A 57 8.03 -15.61 25.53
N HIS A 58 7.66 -14.96 26.63
CA HIS A 58 8.22 -13.68 27.06
C HIS A 58 9.67 -13.87 27.55
N PRO A 59 10.56 -12.89 27.34
CA PRO A 59 11.90 -12.94 27.92
C PRO A 59 11.85 -12.74 29.43
N VAL A 60 12.46 -13.68 30.15
CA VAL A 60 12.79 -13.55 31.58
C VAL A 60 14.14 -12.84 31.67
N ALA A 61 14.18 -11.69 32.34
CA ALA A 61 15.41 -11.08 32.78
C ALA A 61 16.04 -11.96 33.88
N ASP A 62 17.31 -12.30 33.74
CA ASP A 62 18.08 -12.76 34.90
C ASP A 62 19.45 -12.09 34.95
N GLU A 63 19.73 -11.66 36.17
CA GLU A 63 20.85 -10.87 36.61
C GLU A 63 22.01 -11.80 37.06
N GLN A 64 23.23 -11.24 37.01
CA GLN A 64 24.43 -11.59 37.78
C GLN A 64 25.49 -12.57 37.22
N HIS A 65 26.72 -12.21 37.61
CA HIS A 65 28.01 -12.93 37.68
C HIS A 65 28.86 -12.86 36.40
N GLY A 66 30.10 -12.35 36.38
CA GLY A 66 31.00 -11.86 37.41
C GLY A 66 32.36 -11.48 36.76
N ALA A 67 33.12 -10.60 37.41
CA ALA A 67 34.48 -10.22 37.01
C ALA A 67 35.49 -11.37 37.21
N PRO A 68 36.68 -11.30 36.58
CA PRO A 68 37.84 -10.89 37.37
C PRO A 68 38.85 -9.96 36.68
N ALA A 69 39.75 -9.44 37.53
CA ALA A 69 40.69 -8.34 37.36
C ALA A 69 42.00 -8.65 36.58
N ALA A 70 42.64 -7.61 36.00
CA ALA A 70 43.91 -7.03 36.48
C ALA A 70 44.51 -5.99 35.50
N SER A 71 45.01 -4.89 36.06
CA SER A 71 45.74 -3.73 35.48
C SER A 71 47.28 -4.05 35.35
N PRO A 72 48.22 -3.14 34.95
CA PRO A 72 48.19 -1.67 35.07
C PRO A 72 48.89 -0.79 33.99
N GLY A 73 48.64 0.53 34.09
CA GLY A 73 49.51 1.64 33.66
C GLY A 73 48.71 2.80 33.06
N GLY A 74 48.79 4.07 33.47
CA GLY A 74 49.54 4.78 34.50
C GLY A 74 49.47 6.30 34.20
N SER A 75 49.33 7.10 35.27
CA SER A 75 49.79 8.50 35.44
C SER A 75 48.89 9.70 35.08
N GLY A 76 48.69 10.58 36.08
CA GLY A 76 48.52 12.05 35.95
C GLY A 76 47.14 12.59 36.42
N ALA A 77 46.88 12.86 37.70
CA ALA A 77 47.25 14.03 38.53
C ALA A 77 46.27 15.24 38.47
N GLY A 78 45.78 15.67 39.65
CA GLY A 78 45.10 16.95 39.93
C GLY A 78 43.79 16.81 40.75
N THR A 79 43.82 16.48 42.05
CA THR A 79 43.78 17.39 43.24
C THR A 79 42.82 18.59 43.21
N SER A 80 41.75 18.53 44.03
CA SER A 80 41.34 19.50 45.08
C SER A 80 39.92 19.12 45.54
N ASP A 81 39.74 18.47 46.70
CA ASP A 81 39.66 18.99 48.08
C ASP A 81 38.35 19.71 48.46
N GLY A 82 37.72 19.20 49.54
CA GLY A 82 36.80 19.93 50.44
C GLY A 82 35.32 19.55 50.31
N ALA A 83 34.79 18.50 50.94
CA ALA A 83 34.55 18.25 52.37
C ALA A 83 33.28 18.91 52.99
N VAL A 84 32.28 18.04 53.23
CA VAL A 84 31.50 17.81 54.47
C VAL A 84 30.56 18.90 55.03
N ASN A 85 29.25 18.60 55.05
CA ASN A 85 28.29 18.44 56.19
C ASN A 85 26.87 18.70 55.64
N GLY A 86 25.82 17.91 55.88
CA GLY A 86 25.44 17.19 57.10
C GLY A 86 24.19 17.89 57.68
N GLY A 87 23.01 17.28 57.53
CA GLY A 87 21.79 17.75 58.20
C GLY A 87 20.48 17.36 57.50
N SER A 88 19.84 16.29 57.97
CA SER A 88 18.37 16.19 58.00
C SER A 88 17.86 16.92 59.25
N PRO A 89 16.59 17.36 59.28
CA PRO A 89 15.61 16.54 59.98
C PRO A 89 14.23 16.45 59.31
N GLU A 90 13.46 15.54 59.91
CA GLU A 90 12.08 15.07 59.69
C GLU A 90 10.93 16.10 59.70
N GLU A 91 9.83 15.62 59.09
CA GLU A 91 8.40 15.74 59.42
C GLU A 91 7.68 17.10 59.53
N THR A 92 6.64 17.27 58.72
CA THR A 92 5.20 17.18 59.11
C THR A 92 4.32 17.98 58.13
N GLY A 93 3.08 17.52 57.90
CA GLY A 93 1.96 18.43 57.65
C GLY A 93 1.20 18.23 56.33
N ALA A 94 0.09 17.51 56.43
CA ALA A 94 -0.98 17.49 55.44
C ALA A 94 -1.62 18.88 55.26
N GLY A 95 -2.04 19.17 54.03
CA GLY A 95 -2.80 20.36 53.67
C GLY A 95 -3.42 20.21 52.27
N GLU A 96 -4.62 19.64 52.23
CA GLU A 96 -5.53 19.74 51.09
C GLU A 96 -5.88 21.21 50.82
N ALA A 97 -5.64 21.66 49.59
CA ALA A 97 -6.30 22.83 49.02
C ALA A 97 -6.41 22.61 47.50
N GLY A 98 -7.66 22.51 47.03
CA GLY A 98 -8.00 22.33 45.64
C GLY A 98 -7.52 23.49 44.77
N GLY A 99 -7.05 23.13 43.59
CA GLY A 99 -6.78 24.02 42.48
C GLY A 99 -7.12 23.26 41.21
N GLU A 100 -8.28 23.60 40.64
CA GLU A 100 -8.67 23.25 39.28
C GLU A 100 -7.60 23.81 38.33
N GLY A 101 -6.82 22.91 37.75
CA GLY A 101 -5.89 23.22 36.67
C GLY A 101 -6.19 22.24 35.55
N GLU A 102 -6.81 22.75 34.49
CA GLU A 102 -6.87 22.12 33.18
C GLU A 102 -5.43 21.92 32.70
N GLY A 103 -4.86 20.76 33.05
CA GLY A 103 -3.63 20.27 32.49
C GLY A 103 -3.96 19.57 31.19
N GLU A 104 -3.56 20.19 30.08
CA GLU A 104 -3.44 19.56 28.77
C GLU A 104 -2.87 18.15 28.95
N GLY A 105 -3.73 17.16 28.71
CA GLY A 105 -3.36 15.76 28.79
C GLY A 105 -2.31 15.51 27.72
N ALA A 106 -1.06 15.33 28.14
CA ALA A 106 -0.06 14.64 27.35
C ALA A 106 -0.68 13.31 26.94
N THR A 107 -1.01 13.19 25.65
CA THR A 107 -1.48 11.95 25.04
C THR A 107 -0.46 10.88 25.35
N THR A 108 -0.87 9.87 26.11
CA THR A 108 -0.07 8.69 26.35
C THR A 108 0.19 8.03 25.00
N VAL A 109 1.42 8.18 24.50
CA VAL A 109 1.99 7.40 23.40
C VAL A 109 1.87 5.93 23.81
N GLY A 110 0.84 5.23 23.32
CA GLY A 110 0.59 3.85 23.72
C GLY A 110 -0.83 3.32 23.49
N GLN A 111 -1.82 4.19 23.26
CA GLN A 111 -3.11 3.76 22.70
C GLN A 111 -3.15 4.18 21.24
N SER A 112 -3.27 3.21 20.33
CA SER A 112 -3.63 3.49 18.95
C SER A 112 -4.97 4.24 18.97
N ALA A 113 -4.97 5.49 18.52
CA ALA A 113 -6.22 6.22 18.29
C ALA A 113 -7.07 5.40 17.32
N PRO A 114 -8.40 5.30 17.48
CA PRO A 114 -9.29 4.58 16.57
C PRO A 114 -8.99 4.82 15.06
N LEU A 115 -9.37 3.90 14.17
CA LEU A 115 -9.08 3.97 12.73
C LEU A 115 -9.52 5.30 12.10
N ASP A 116 -10.55 5.89 12.70
CA ASP A 116 -11.20 7.16 12.39
C ASP A 116 -10.57 8.40 13.07
N ASP A 117 -9.54 8.26 13.91
CA ASP A 117 -8.94 9.36 14.71
C ASP A 117 -7.41 9.42 14.61
N SER A 118 -6.88 9.16 13.42
CA SER A 118 -5.44 9.28 13.17
C SER A 118 -4.98 10.75 13.20
N PRO A 119 -3.85 11.09 13.85
CA PRO A 119 -3.25 12.42 13.74
C PRO A 119 -2.87 12.81 12.29
N LEU A 120 -2.77 11.83 11.39
CA LEU A 120 -2.57 12.03 9.95
C LEU A 120 -3.59 13.02 9.34
N TYR A 121 -4.81 13.09 9.89
CA TYR A 121 -5.92 13.86 9.34
C TYR A 121 -6.01 15.31 9.86
N ARG A 122 -5.04 15.80 10.65
CA ARG A 122 -5.21 17.03 11.45
C ARG A 122 -4.44 18.25 10.95
N ILE A 123 -3.56 18.08 9.96
CA ILE A 123 -2.55 19.10 9.61
C ILE A 123 -2.87 19.82 8.29
N GLY A 124 -3.70 19.21 7.43
CA GLY A 124 -4.15 19.77 6.17
C GLY A 124 -3.41 19.19 4.98
N GLU A 125 -3.17 19.99 3.94
CA GLU A 125 -2.56 19.54 2.68
C GLU A 125 -1.11 19.06 2.86
N LEU A 126 -0.69 18.09 2.02
CA LEU A 126 0.69 17.56 1.98
C LEU A 126 1.72 18.66 1.65
N GLY A 127 1.29 19.77 1.07
CA GLY A 127 2.12 20.87 0.59
C GLY A 127 2.51 20.69 -0.88
N GLU A 128 3.16 21.71 -1.45
CA GLU A 128 3.70 21.62 -2.81
C GLU A 128 4.92 20.70 -2.83
N VAL A 129 4.90 19.65 -3.64
CA VAL A 129 6.00 18.68 -3.77
C VAL A 129 6.73 18.93 -5.07
N THR A 130 8.01 19.32 -4.99
CA THR A 130 8.88 19.36 -6.17
C THR A 130 9.57 18.02 -6.33
N CYS A 131 9.16 17.24 -7.32
CA CYS A 131 9.77 15.96 -7.66
C CYS A 131 10.39 16.01 -9.06
N THR A 132 11.48 15.28 -9.26
CA THR A 132 12.10 15.10 -10.58
C THR A 132 12.46 13.64 -10.74
N ALA A 133 11.92 13.02 -11.79
CA ALA A 133 12.25 11.66 -12.17
C ALA A 133 13.13 11.66 -13.43
N PRO A 134 14.08 10.72 -13.56
CA PRO A 134 14.80 10.50 -14.81
C PRO A 134 13.85 9.99 -15.90
N GLU A 135 14.28 10.07 -17.16
CA GLU A 135 13.59 9.37 -18.26
C GLU A 135 13.60 7.86 -18.00
N LEU A 136 12.47 7.21 -18.25
CA LEU A 136 12.26 5.79 -18.01
C LEU A 136 12.46 4.99 -19.31
N ASP A 137 13.47 4.12 -19.34
CA ASP A 137 13.55 3.03 -20.31
C ASP A 137 12.99 1.75 -19.67
N LYS A 138 11.79 1.34 -20.08
CA LYS A 138 11.10 0.17 -19.52
C LYS A 138 11.77 -1.17 -19.84
N ASP A 139 12.61 -1.20 -20.87
CA ASP A 139 13.33 -2.41 -21.30
C ASP A 139 14.67 -2.57 -20.54
N ASP A 140 15.06 -1.58 -19.72
CA ASP A 140 16.24 -1.61 -18.86
C ASP A 140 15.84 -1.55 -17.37
N SER A 141 15.97 -2.68 -16.67
CA SER A 141 15.65 -2.75 -15.24
C SER A 141 16.47 -1.78 -14.39
N ALA A 142 17.69 -1.40 -14.80
CA ALA A 142 18.46 -0.38 -14.10
C ALA A 142 17.85 1.02 -14.26
N SER A 143 17.23 1.31 -15.41
CA SER A 143 16.47 2.53 -15.62
C SER A 143 15.20 2.55 -14.79
N VAL A 144 14.46 1.43 -14.74
CA VAL A 144 13.27 1.29 -13.88
C VAL A 144 13.63 1.48 -12.40
N GLU A 145 14.74 0.88 -11.95
CA GLU A 145 15.23 1.03 -10.58
C GLU A 145 15.60 2.48 -10.26
N THR A 146 16.32 3.16 -11.17
CA THR A 146 16.70 4.57 -10.98
C THR A 146 15.46 5.48 -10.91
N PHE A 147 14.48 5.24 -11.78
CA PHE A 147 13.19 5.94 -11.76
C PHE A 147 12.46 5.71 -10.43
N ALA A 148 12.32 4.45 -10.01
CA ALA A 148 11.60 4.10 -8.80
C ALA A 148 12.28 4.61 -7.53
N HIS A 149 13.62 4.68 -7.52
CA HIS A 149 14.38 5.34 -6.47
C HIS A 149 14.08 6.84 -6.40
N ALA A 150 14.10 7.54 -7.52
CA ALA A 150 13.84 8.98 -7.56
C ALA A 150 12.42 9.32 -7.06
N ILE A 151 11.41 8.56 -7.49
CA ILE A 151 10.03 8.72 -6.99
C ILE A 151 9.97 8.46 -5.47
N ALA A 152 10.59 7.39 -5.00
CA ALA A 152 10.60 7.06 -3.57
C ALA A 152 11.37 8.10 -2.73
N ASP A 153 12.41 8.74 -3.28
CA ASP A 153 13.09 9.88 -2.61
C ASP A 153 12.16 11.08 -2.44
N CYS A 154 11.37 11.42 -3.47
CA CYS A 154 10.37 12.48 -3.36
C CYS A 154 9.27 12.15 -2.33
N LEU A 155 8.84 10.89 -2.27
CA LEU A 155 7.87 10.42 -1.28
C LEU A 155 8.42 10.51 0.15
N ASP A 156 9.68 10.12 0.36
CA ASP A 156 10.36 10.25 1.65
C ASP A 156 10.41 11.70 2.14
N GLU A 157 10.75 12.64 1.26
CA GLU A 157 10.80 14.07 1.59
C GLU A 157 9.40 14.62 1.91
N ALA A 158 8.43 14.40 1.01
CA ALA A 158 7.08 14.92 1.17
C ALA A 158 6.39 14.42 2.45
N TRP A 159 6.42 13.11 2.68
CA TRP A 159 5.80 12.53 3.87
C TRP A 159 6.64 12.75 5.13
N GLY A 160 7.95 12.81 5.04
CA GLY A 160 8.82 13.15 6.17
C GLY A 160 8.53 14.55 6.73
N ASP A 161 8.41 15.53 5.83
CA ASP A 161 8.04 16.90 6.21
C ASP A 161 6.63 16.98 6.78
N TYR A 162 5.67 16.30 6.16
CA TYR A 162 4.28 16.25 6.66
C TYR A 162 4.18 15.63 8.05
N PHE A 163 4.82 14.48 8.28
CA PHE A 163 4.81 13.83 9.59
C PHE A 163 5.52 14.68 10.65
N THR A 164 6.62 15.35 10.29
CA THR A 164 7.30 16.30 11.17
C THR A 164 6.37 17.45 11.57
N ALA A 165 5.65 18.04 10.61
CA ALA A 165 4.66 19.08 10.88
C ALA A 165 3.49 18.57 11.74
N ALA A 166 3.13 17.30 11.60
CA ALA A 166 2.14 16.60 12.41
C ALA A 166 2.59 16.26 13.84
N GLY A 167 3.87 16.47 14.16
CA GLY A 167 4.47 16.01 15.42
C GLY A 167 4.51 14.48 15.55
N LEU A 168 4.54 13.78 14.42
CA LEU A 168 4.65 12.32 14.33
C LEU A 168 6.09 11.89 14.02
N GLU A 169 6.46 10.71 14.49
CA GLU A 169 7.71 10.09 14.08
C GLU A 169 7.58 9.55 12.65
N PHE A 170 8.65 9.67 11.88
CA PHE A 170 8.74 9.15 10.52
C PHE A 170 10.09 8.49 10.30
N THR A 171 10.09 7.40 9.54
CA THR A 171 11.30 6.77 9.04
C THR A 171 10.99 6.19 7.69
N SER A 172 11.77 6.58 6.67
CA SER A 172 11.65 6.06 5.31
C SER A 172 11.59 4.53 5.27
N PRO A 173 10.85 3.94 4.33
CA PRO A 173 10.80 2.50 4.19
C PRO A 173 12.14 1.94 3.73
N ASN A 174 12.43 0.70 4.12
CA ASN A 174 13.48 -0.08 3.46
C ASN A 174 13.02 -0.32 2.01
N ARG A 175 13.87 -0.04 1.02
CA ARG A 175 13.50 -0.24 -0.39
C ARG A 175 14.17 -1.51 -0.93
N ILE A 176 13.38 -2.40 -1.52
CA ILE A 176 13.84 -3.68 -2.05
C ILE A 176 13.36 -3.77 -3.50
N TYR A 177 14.31 -3.65 -4.41
CA TYR A 177 14.10 -3.83 -5.84
C TYR A 177 14.53 -5.25 -6.22
N TRP A 178 13.69 -5.99 -6.95
CA TRP A 178 14.07 -7.32 -7.44
C TRP A 178 13.90 -7.49 -8.94
N THR A 179 14.74 -8.38 -9.46
CA THR A 179 14.63 -9.06 -10.76
C THR A 179 14.62 -10.58 -10.59
N ALA A 180 14.64 -11.06 -9.35
CA ALA A 180 14.70 -12.48 -9.02
C ALA A 180 13.94 -12.78 -7.73
N ALA A 181 13.50 -14.03 -7.58
CA ALA A 181 12.71 -14.44 -6.43
C ALA A 181 13.47 -14.32 -5.09
N GLY A 182 12.74 -13.97 -4.04
CA GLY A 182 13.23 -13.78 -2.68
C GLY A 182 12.17 -14.07 -1.62
N HIS A 183 12.47 -13.73 -0.36
CA HIS A 183 11.54 -13.83 0.75
C HIS A 183 11.62 -12.57 1.62
N SER A 184 10.45 -12.07 1.98
CA SER A 184 10.23 -11.04 2.99
C SER A 184 9.66 -11.67 4.27
N PRO A 185 9.61 -10.94 5.39
CA PRO A 185 8.82 -11.37 6.55
C PRO A 185 7.31 -11.54 6.26
N CYS A 186 6.81 -10.94 5.18
CA CYS A 186 5.41 -11.01 4.76
C CYS A 186 5.14 -12.13 3.73
N GLY A 187 6.17 -12.83 3.24
CA GLY A 187 6.03 -13.92 2.29
C GLY A 187 7.09 -13.94 1.19
N ALA A 188 7.01 -14.95 0.32
CA ALA A 188 7.85 -15.06 -0.87
C ALA A 188 7.43 -14.04 -1.94
N PHE A 189 8.39 -13.58 -2.75
CA PHE A 189 8.14 -12.73 -3.92
C PHE A 189 8.99 -13.21 -5.12
N PRO A 190 8.55 -12.99 -6.37
CA PRO A 190 7.22 -12.50 -6.73
C PRO A 190 6.13 -13.52 -6.37
N SER A 191 4.93 -13.02 -6.06
CA SER A 191 3.70 -13.82 -5.97
C SER A 191 2.84 -13.57 -7.21
N GLU A 192 2.03 -14.57 -7.60
CA GLU A 192 1.16 -14.46 -8.77
C GLU A 192 0.24 -13.25 -8.65
N GLY A 193 0.32 -12.33 -9.62
CA GLY A 193 -0.48 -11.11 -9.65
C GLY A 193 0.04 -9.95 -8.79
N THR A 194 1.24 -10.05 -8.20
CA THR A 194 1.81 -9.01 -7.34
C THR A 194 3.08 -8.43 -7.96
N ALA A 195 3.02 -7.16 -8.39
CA ALA A 195 4.16 -6.44 -8.94
C ALA A 195 4.95 -5.64 -7.89
N ALA A 196 4.27 -5.22 -6.85
CA ALA A 196 4.81 -4.48 -5.73
C ALA A 196 4.01 -4.82 -4.47
N PHE A 197 4.60 -4.58 -3.31
CA PHE A 197 3.88 -4.65 -2.03
C PHE A 197 4.63 -3.88 -0.93
N TYR A 198 3.90 -3.41 0.07
CA TYR A 198 4.47 -2.97 1.34
C TYR A 198 4.40 -4.07 2.41
N CYS A 199 5.52 -4.31 3.10
CA CYS A 199 5.60 -5.22 4.23
C CYS A 199 5.74 -4.45 5.54
N GLY A 200 4.63 -4.36 6.29
CA GLY A 200 4.60 -3.66 7.58
C GLY A 200 5.52 -4.27 8.66
N ALA A 201 5.89 -5.55 8.56
CA ALA A 201 6.73 -6.23 9.53
C ALA A 201 8.20 -5.75 9.56
N ASN A 202 8.71 -5.25 8.43
CA ASN A 202 10.05 -4.64 8.33
C ASN A 202 10.03 -3.26 7.68
N GLN A 203 8.87 -2.64 7.56
CA GLN A 203 8.67 -1.36 6.87
C GLN A 203 9.28 -1.38 5.45
N GLY A 204 9.15 -2.50 4.75
CA GLY A 204 9.78 -2.71 3.44
C GLY A 204 8.85 -2.35 2.29
N LEU A 205 9.31 -1.48 1.39
CA LEU A 205 8.74 -1.22 0.07
C LEU A 205 9.39 -2.18 -0.93
N TYR A 206 8.63 -3.17 -1.37
CA TYR A 206 9.05 -4.21 -2.28
C TYR A 206 8.55 -3.86 -3.69
N LEU A 207 9.47 -3.60 -4.63
CA LEU A 207 9.20 -3.22 -6.02
C LEU A 207 9.86 -4.19 -7.04
N GLY A 208 9.06 -4.89 -7.84
CA GLY A 208 9.55 -5.80 -8.89
C GLY A 208 9.82 -5.07 -10.18
N LEU A 209 11.08 -4.93 -10.58
CA LEU A 209 11.46 -4.04 -11.68
C LEU A 209 10.84 -4.47 -13.02
N GLU A 210 10.77 -5.77 -13.28
CA GLU A 210 10.10 -6.33 -14.47
C GLU A 210 8.58 -6.46 -14.25
N ASP A 211 8.16 -6.73 -13.02
CA ASP A 211 6.76 -6.99 -12.69
C ASP A 211 5.91 -5.71 -12.74
N ILE A 212 6.46 -4.56 -12.35
CA ILE A 212 5.79 -3.24 -12.42
C ILE A 212 5.51 -2.85 -13.87
N VAL A 213 6.45 -3.12 -14.78
CA VAL A 213 6.29 -2.92 -16.22
C VAL A 213 5.13 -3.80 -16.73
N ALA A 214 5.18 -5.09 -16.42
CA ALA A 214 4.19 -6.07 -16.88
C ALA A 214 2.78 -5.79 -16.33
N ALA A 215 2.67 -5.41 -15.06
CA ALA A 215 1.39 -5.12 -14.40
C ALA A 215 0.68 -3.89 -14.96
N SER A 216 1.44 -2.95 -15.50
CA SER A 216 0.91 -1.74 -16.16
C SER A 216 0.56 -2.02 -17.64
N ALA A 217 0.20 -3.26 -17.98
CA ALA A 217 -0.11 -3.72 -19.33
C ALA A 217 1.01 -3.45 -20.36
N ASP A 218 2.27 -3.57 -19.93
CA ASP A 218 3.48 -3.23 -20.71
C ASP A 218 3.47 -1.79 -21.25
N ASN A 219 2.71 -0.90 -20.61
CA ASN A 219 2.56 0.48 -21.07
C ASN A 219 3.87 1.27 -20.96
N GLU A 220 3.98 2.29 -21.79
CA GLU A 220 5.12 3.21 -21.86
C GLU A 220 4.95 4.41 -20.93
N ASN A 221 3.98 4.36 -20.00
CA ASN A 221 3.46 5.52 -19.27
C ASN A 221 4.09 5.58 -17.86
N PRO A 222 5.16 6.38 -17.63
CA PRO A 222 5.87 6.38 -16.35
C PRO A 222 4.99 6.77 -15.16
N GLU A 223 3.93 7.54 -15.39
CA GLU A 223 2.96 7.95 -14.38
C GLU A 223 2.20 6.78 -13.73
N ALA A 224 1.97 5.68 -14.44
CA ALA A 224 1.38 4.46 -13.88
C ALA A 224 2.32 3.81 -12.85
N TYR A 225 3.63 3.86 -13.11
CA TYR A 225 4.67 3.33 -12.25
C TYR A 225 4.77 4.20 -11.00
N THR A 226 4.73 5.52 -11.17
CA THR A 226 4.64 6.47 -10.06
C THR A 226 3.43 6.21 -9.19
N PHE A 227 2.26 5.95 -9.79
CA PHE A 227 1.07 5.59 -9.02
C PHE A 227 1.26 4.31 -8.21
N LEU A 228 1.76 3.24 -8.82
CA LEU A 228 1.98 1.98 -8.10
C LEU A 228 2.97 2.18 -6.93
N ILE A 229 4.09 2.88 -7.14
CA ILE A 229 5.05 3.18 -6.06
C ILE A 229 4.37 4.01 -4.97
N SER A 230 3.57 5.02 -5.35
CA SER A 230 2.88 5.90 -4.41
C SER A 230 1.77 5.17 -3.63
N HIS A 231 1.09 4.21 -4.24
CA HIS A 231 0.11 3.34 -3.59
C HIS A 231 0.77 2.51 -2.48
N GLU A 232 1.87 1.82 -2.79
CA GLU A 232 2.60 1.04 -1.80
C GLU A 232 3.21 1.93 -0.71
N TYR A 233 3.62 3.15 -1.06
CA TYR A 233 4.02 4.15 -0.10
C TYR A 233 2.85 4.63 0.76
N GLY A 234 1.62 4.64 0.23
CA GLY A 234 0.40 4.86 1.00
C GLY A 234 0.25 3.85 2.15
N HIS A 235 0.57 2.58 1.92
CA HIS A 235 0.64 1.59 3.01
C HIS A 235 1.77 1.88 4.01
N HIS A 236 2.90 2.42 3.56
CA HIS A 236 3.93 2.92 4.48
C HIS A 236 3.41 4.05 5.38
N VAL A 237 2.68 5.02 4.81
CA VAL A 237 2.02 6.12 5.54
C VAL A 237 1.00 5.58 6.55
N GLN A 238 0.18 4.59 6.17
CA GLN A 238 -0.72 3.88 7.08
C GLN A 238 0.06 3.18 8.22
N GLY A 239 1.23 2.62 7.92
CA GLY A 239 2.13 2.01 8.89
C GLY A 239 2.67 3.02 9.92
N GLN A 240 3.25 4.13 9.44
CA GLN A 240 3.81 5.19 10.30
C GLN A 240 2.72 5.85 11.16
N SER A 241 1.51 6.00 10.62
CA SER A 241 0.36 6.57 11.34
C SER A 241 -0.40 5.57 12.21
N ARG A 242 0.07 4.31 12.32
CA ARG A 242 -0.54 3.21 13.11
C ARG A 242 -1.90 2.73 12.62
N ILE A 243 -2.40 3.23 11.49
CA ILE A 243 -3.65 2.75 10.87
C ILE A 243 -3.52 1.27 10.50
N LEU A 244 -2.40 0.87 9.88
CA LEU A 244 -2.21 -0.51 9.42
C LEU A 244 -2.23 -1.54 10.58
N ALA A 245 -1.69 -1.16 11.75
CA ALA A 245 -1.71 -2.01 12.94
C ALA A 245 -3.14 -2.23 13.45
N GLN A 246 -3.98 -1.21 13.39
CA GLN A 246 -5.38 -1.29 13.80
C GLN A 246 -6.22 -2.07 12.80
N PHE A 247 -5.99 -1.87 11.50
CA PHE A 247 -6.58 -2.67 10.44
C PHE A 247 -6.32 -4.16 10.67
N HIS A 248 -5.05 -4.55 10.90
CA HIS A 248 -4.71 -5.94 11.18
C HIS A 248 -5.40 -6.47 12.46
N SER A 249 -5.47 -5.66 13.52
CA SER A 249 -6.16 -6.05 14.75
C SER A 249 -7.66 -6.25 14.55
N ALA A 250 -8.33 -5.37 13.81
CA ALA A 250 -9.75 -5.47 13.50
C ALA A 250 -10.03 -6.70 12.63
N ARG A 251 -9.25 -6.86 11.55
CA ARG A 251 -9.42 -7.96 10.58
C ARG A 251 -9.20 -9.34 11.19
N ALA A 252 -8.34 -9.47 12.21
CA ALA A 252 -8.07 -10.77 12.85
C ALA A 252 -9.28 -11.35 13.61
N GLY A 253 -10.23 -10.51 14.03
CA GLY A 253 -11.45 -10.92 14.71
C GLY A 253 -12.70 -10.98 13.83
N ALA A 254 -12.60 -10.50 12.60
CA ALA A 254 -13.71 -10.34 11.66
C ALA A 254 -14.11 -11.67 11.00
N ASP A 255 -15.37 -11.78 10.59
CA ASP A 255 -15.75 -12.80 9.62
C ASP A 255 -15.26 -12.45 8.20
N GLN A 256 -15.49 -13.32 7.22
CA GLN A 256 -14.96 -13.10 5.87
C GLN A 256 -15.51 -11.83 5.21
N GLU A 257 -16.79 -11.52 5.40
CA GLU A 257 -17.43 -10.38 4.74
C GLU A 257 -16.90 -9.07 5.33
N GLU A 258 -16.81 -9.00 6.66
CA GLU A 258 -16.22 -7.88 7.37
C GLU A 258 -14.71 -7.74 7.08
N ALA A 259 -13.97 -8.86 7.02
CA ALA A 259 -12.55 -8.86 6.69
C ALA A 259 -12.28 -8.35 5.26
N ASP A 260 -13.18 -8.67 4.31
CA ASP A 260 -13.12 -8.18 2.94
C ASP A 260 -13.41 -6.67 2.91
N GLU A 261 -14.42 -6.18 3.63
CA GLU A 261 -14.70 -4.74 3.75
C GLU A 261 -13.53 -3.95 4.34
N LEU A 262 -12.98 -4.43 5.47
CA LEU A 262 -11.81 -3.82 6.10
C LEU A 262 -10.63 -3.77 5.13
N SER A 263 -10.46 -4.80 4.29
CA SER A 263 -9.41 -4.82 3.28
C SER A 263 -9.66 -3.75 2.22
N ARG A 264 -10.89 -3.62 1.68
CA ARG A 264 -11.20 -2.57 0.69
C ARG A 264 -10.97 -1.17 1.25
N ARG A 265 -11.34 -0.91 2.51
CA ARG A 265 -11.06 0.38 3.17
C ARG A 265 -9.56 0.67 3.23
N ASN A 266 -8.75 -0.33 3.60
CA ASN A 266 -7.29 -0.23 3.64
C ASN A 266 -6.69 0.10 2.25
N GLU A 267 -7.08 -0.66 1.22
CA GLU A 267 -6.57 -0.51 -0.15
C GLU A 267 -7.01 0.81 -0.80
N LEU A 268 -8.27 1.20 -0.62
CA LEU A 268 -8.79 2.46 -1.16
C LEU A 268 -8.20 3.68 -0.47
N GLN A 269 -7.85 3.57 0.81
CA GLN A 269 -7.09 4.62 1.48
C GLN A 269 -5.66 4.72 0.92
N ALA A 270 -4.99 3.60 0.65
CA ALA A 270 -3.67 3.62 0.02
C ALA A 270 -3.72 4.25 -1.39
N ASN A 271 -4.76 3.94 -2.17
CA ASN A 271 -5.05 4.62 -3.44
C ASN A 271 -5.19 6.14 -3.28
N CYS A 272 -5.98 6.60 -2.29
CA CYS A 272 -6.15 8.02 -2.04
C CYS A 272 -4.85 8.70 -1.57
N LEU A 273 -4.11 8.09 -0.64
CA LEU A 273 -2.84 8.62 -0.15
C LEU A 273 -1.78 8.70 -1.26
N GLY A 274 -1.72 7.70 -2.14
CA GLY A 274 -0.91 7.77 -3.35
C GLY A 274 -1.37 8.89 -4.30
N GLY A 275 -2.69 9.07 -4.44
CA GLY A 275 -3.31 10.19 -5.14
C GLY A 275 -2.89 11.55 -4.59
N VAL A 276 -2.83 11.71 -3.26
CA VAL A 276 -2.39 12.96 -2.61
C VAL A 276 -0.98 13.35 -3.05
N PHE A 277 -0.03 12.40 -3.05
CA PHE A 277 1.31 12.66 -3.56
C PHE A 277 1.31 13.01 -5.06
N LEU A 278 0.54 12.29 -5.87
CA LEU A 278 0.46 12.54 -7.31
C LEU A 278 -0.13 13.93 -7.64
N GLY A 279 -1.15 14.37 -6.90
CA GLY A 279 -1.70 15.71 -7.03
C GLY A 279 -0.70 16.78 -6.61
N ALA A 280 0.00 16.57 -5.49
CA ALA A 280 0.98 17.52 -4.95
C ALA A 280 2.25 17.64 -5.80
N SER A 281 2.65 16.58 -6.50
CA SER A 281 3.86 16.52 -7.33
C SER A 281 3.60 16.68 -8.84
N GLY A 282 2.34 16.66 -9.27
CA GLY A 282 1.94 16.58 -10.67
C GLY A 282 2.53 17.68 -11.55
N ASP A 283 2.55 18.93 -11.08
CA ASP A 283 3.12 20.06 -11.84
C ASP A 283 4.63 19.88 -12.11
N SER A 284 5.38 19.37 -11.12
CA SER A 284 6.83 19.16 -11.23
C SER A 284 7.19 17.94 -12.09
N LEU A 285 6.37 16.89 -12.04
CA LEU A 285 6.51 15.69 -12.86
C LEU A 285 5.94 15.85 -14.27
N GLY A 286 5.20 16.93 -14.53
CA GLY A 286 4.56 17.19 -15.82
C GLY A 286 3.31 16.34 -16.06
N TYR A 287 2.62 15.90 -15.01
CA TYR A 287 1.41 15.07 -15.10
C TYR A 287 0.17 15.96 -15.30
N GLY A 288 -0.23 16.13 -16.55
CA GLY A 288 -1.46 16.82 -16.93
C GLY A 288 -2.67 15.89 -17.00
N ASP A 289 -3.74 16.36 -17.65
CA ASP A 289 -4.99 15.61 -17.79
C ASP A 289 -4.81 14.24 -18.48
N HIS A 290 -3.83 14.13 -19.39
CA HIS A 290 -3.56 12.87 -20.09
C HIS A 290 -2.95 11.82 -19.16
N GLU A 291 -1.89 12.21 -18.44
CA GLU A 291 -1.20 11.36 -17.47
C GLU A 291 -2.14 10.99 -16.32
N ARG A 292 -2.96 11.94 -15.86
CA ARG A 292 -4.02 11.68 -14.88
C ARG A 292 -4.99 10.60 -15.38
N SER A 293 -5.38 10.62 -16.65
CA SER A 293 -6.23 9.58 -17.23
C SER A 293 -5.52 8.23 -17.24
N ASN A 294 -4.24 8.19 -17.64
CA ASN A 294 -3.46 6.96 -17.69
C ASN A 294 -3.31 6.33 -16.28
N ILE A 295 -3.08 7.15 -15.24
CA ILE A 295 -3.06 6.69 -13.85
C ILE A 295 -4.41 6.06 -13.47
N LEU A 296 -5.53 6.73 -13.75
CA LEU A 296 -6.84 6.22 -13.36
C LEU A 296 -7.24 4.96 -14.13
N ASP A 297 -6.78 4.78 -15.36
CA ASP A 297 -6.97 3.54 -16.12
C ASP A 297 -6.11 2.40 -15.54
N ASP A 298 -4.91 2.72 -15.07
CA ASP A 298 -4.02 1.78 -14.39
C ASP A 298 -4.56 1.33 -13.01
N VAL A 299 -5.27 2.22 -12.28
CA VAL A 299 -6.01 1.88 -11.05
C VAL A 299 -7.07 0.78 -11.29
N GLU A 300 -7.79 0.84 -12.42
CA GLU A 300 -8.79 -0.19 -12.75
C GLU A 300 -8.16 -1.58 -12.89
N LEU A 301 -6.88 -1.63 -13.32
CA LEU A 301 -6.15 -2.89 -13.45
C LEU A 301 -5.77 -3.55 -12.11
N ARG A 302 -5.93 -2.83 -11.00
CA ARG A 302 -5.57 -3.29 -9.64
C ARG A 302 -6.78 -3.44 -8.73
N SER A 303 -7.97 -3.14 -9.24
CA SER A 303 -9.23 -3.25 -8.52
C SER A 303 -9.75 -4.70 -8.46
N ASP A 304 -10.80 -4.94 -7.69
CA ASP A 304 -11.43 -6.24 -7.52
C ASP A 304 -11.76 -6.92 -8.86
N ARG A 305 -11.32 -8.18 -9.02
CA ARG A 305 -11.62 -9.02 -10.18
C ARG A 305 -12.24 -10.33 -9.76
N GLY A 306 -13.15 -10.83 -10.61
CA GLY A 306 -13.78 -12.13 -10.39
C GLY A 306 -14.50 -12.22 -9.04
N ARG A 307 -13.96 -13.03 -8.13
CA ARG A 307 -14.51 -13.26 -6.79
C ARG A 307 -13.80 -12.47 -5.69
N ASP A 308 -12.72 -11.77 -6.02
CA ASP A 308 -11.95 -10.97 -5.06
C ASP A 308 -12.78 -9.77 -4.61
N ARG A 309 -12.67 -9.45 -3.32
CA ARG A 309 -13.46 -8.40 -2.65
C ARG A 309 -12.61 -7.57 -1.69
N THR A 310 -11.32 -7.42 -1.98
CA THR A 310 -10.32 -6.88 -1.05
C THR A 310 -9.74 -5.54 -1.46
N HIS A 311 -9.89 -5.12 -2.73
CA HIS A 311 -9.29 -3.89 -3.27
C HIS A 311 -10.33 -2.83 -3.68
N GLY A 312 -11.62 -3.19 -3.66
CA GLY A 312 -12.71 -2.32 -4.09
C GLY A 312 -12.97 -2.40 -5.59
N SER A 313 -14.13 -1.94 -6.00
CA SER A 313 -14.51 -1.84 -7.41
C SER A 313 -13.62 -0.84 -8.16
N ALA A 314 -13.50 -1.02 -9.48
CA ALA A 314 -12.78 -0.09 -10.34
C ALA A 314 -13.30 1.35 -10.23
N GLU A 315 -14.61 1.53 -10.03
CA GLU A 315 -15.23 2.83 -9.81
C GLU A 315 -14.73 3.48 -8.51
N ASN A 316 -14.75 2.73 -7.39
CA ASN A 316 -14.29 3.24 -6.10
C ASN A 316 -12.77 3.44 -6.07
N GLY A 317 -12.00 2.55 -6.69
CA GLY A 317 -10.55 2.72 -6.86
C GLY A 317 -10.22 4.05 -7.55
N ARG A 318 -10.82 4.30 -8.72
CA ARG A 318 -10.65 5.56 -9.45
C ARG A 318 -11.11 6.76 -8.66
N MET A 319 -12.27 6.64 -7.99
CA MET A 319 -12.85 7.73 -7.21
C MET A 319 -11.90 8.16 -6.08
N TRP A 320 -11.39 7.22 -5.29
CA TRP A 320 -10.48 7.53 -4.18
C TRP A 320 -9.12 8.04 -4.65
N THR A 321 -8.54 7.46 -5.71
CA THR A 321 -7.29 7.98 -6.30
C THR A 321 -7.47 9.42 -6.80
N ALA A 322 -8.53 9.67 -7.58
CA ALA A 322 -8.87 11.00 -8.08
C ALA A 322 -9.13 11.99 -6.94
N HIS A 323 -9.83 11.54 -5.89
CA HIS A 323 -10.09 12.36 -4.71
C HIS A 323 -8.80 12.80 -4.03
N GLY A 324 -7.85 11.89 -3.83
CA GLY A 324 -6.52 12.23 -3.31
C GLY A 324 -5.79 13.26 -4.17
N MET A 325 -5.76 13.06 -5.50
CA MET A 325 -5.13 13.99 -6.45
C MET A 325 -5.74 15.39 -6.40
N ASP A 326 -7.06 15.49 -6.27
CA ASP A 326 -7.77 16.77 -6.32
C ASP A 326 -7.70 17.53 -5.00
N ARG A 327 -7.61 16.81 -3.87
CA ARG A 327 -7.65 17.40 -2.52
C ARG A 327 -6.28 17.67 -1.95
N VAL A 328 -5.27 16.87 -2.32
CA VAL A 328 -3.89 16.89 -1.82
C VAL A 328 -3.79 16.95 -0.28
N ASP A 329 -4.84 16.50 0.42
CA ASP A 329 -5.00 16.55 1.87
C ASP A 329 -5.23 15.12 2.39
N PRO A 330 -4.33 14.56 3.21
CA PRO A 330 -4.50 13.22 3.76
C PRO A 330 -5.78 13.02 4.59
N ALA A 331 -6.36 14.09 5.15
CA ALA A 331 -7.65 14.05 5.84
C ALA A 331 -8.80 13.68 4.90
N SER A 332 -8.66 13.94 3.59
CA SER A 332 -9.66 13.54 2.61
C SER A 332 -9.61 12.05 2.29
N CYS A 333 -8.62 11.30 2.80
CA CYS A 333 -8.45 9.87 2.54
C CYS A 333 -8.98 8.97 3.67
N ASP A 334 -9.87 9.49 4.50
CA ASP A 334 -10.48 8.73 5.59
C ASP A 334 -11.60 7.80 5.08
N THR A 335 -11.20 6.62 4.61
CA THR A 335 -12.11 5.56 4.17
C THR A 335 -12.77 4.83 5.33
N TRP A 336 -12.45 5.14 6.58
CA TRP A 336 -12.99 4.46 7.77
C TRP A 336 -14.32 5.08 8.22
N ASN A 337 -14.56 6.35 7.85
CA ASN A 337 -15.74 7.13 8.23
C ASN A 337 -16.75 7.34 7.09
N VAL A 338 -16.78 6.43 6.11
CA VAL A 338 -17.71 6.49 4.97
C VAL A 338 -18.64 5.28 4.92
N ASP A 339 -19.77 5.46 4.25
CA ASP A 339 -20.71 4.39 3.95
C ASP A 339 -20.05 3.28 3.11
N GLU A 340 -20.50 2.03 3.28
CA GLU A 340 -19.90 0.85 2.65
C GLU A 340 -19.92 0.93 1.10
N ASP A 341 -20.90 1.60 0.50
CA ASP A 341 -21.02 1.74 -0.95
C ASP A 341 -19.86 2.51 -1.58
N LEU A 342 -19.24 3.42 -0.83
CA LEU A 342 -18.05 4.17 -1.25
C LEU A 342 -16.75 3.37 -1.13
N VAL A 343 -16.80 2.16 -0.54
CA VAL A 343 -15.63 1.29 -0.35
C VAL A 343 -15.87 -0.13 -0.88
N ARG A 344 -16.89 -0.32 -1.71
CA ARG A 344 -17.24 -1.60 -2.31
C ARG A 344 -16.43 -1.90 -3.57
#